data_AF-A0A434GPE4-F1
#
_entry.id   AF-A0A434GPE4-F1
#
_cell.length_a   1.000
_cell.length_b   1.000
_cell.length_c   1.000
_cell.angle_alpha   90.00
_cell.angle_beta   90.00
_cell.angle_gamma   90.00
#
_symmetry.space_group_name_H-M   'P 1'
#
loop_
_entity.id
_entity.type
_entity.pdbx_description
1 polymer ?
#
loop_
_entity_poly.entity_id
_entity_poly.type
_entity_poly.pdbx_seq_one_letter_code
_entity_poly.pdbx_strand_id
1 'polypeptide(L)' 'MSARIFSPAKTAMQSGKAKTGHWVLEFDPETRKKIDPLMGYTTSADMRSQIRL' A
#
# COMPACT_ATOMS: atom_id res chain seq x y z
N MET A 1 -3.76 -3.13 -14.13
CA MET A 1 -2.85 -1.99 -13.83
C MET A 1 -3.58 -0.65 -13.76
N SER A 2 -4.12 -0.31 -12.59
CA SER A 2 -4.61 1.04 -12.25
C SER A 2 -3.75 1.61 -11.12
N ALA A 3 -3.67 2.93 -11.03
CA ALA A 3 -2.98 3.62 -9.96
C ALA A 3 -3.85 4.74 -9.40
N ARG A 4 -3.75 4.96 -8.10
CA ARG A 4 -4.50 5.96 -7.36
C ARG A 4 -3.56 7.07 -6.90
N ILE A 5 -3.91 8.30 -7.23
CA ILE A 5 -3.26 9.51 -6.72
C ILE A 5 -4.19 10.13 -5.67
N PHE A 6 -3.71 10.29 -4.44
CA PHE A 6 -4.52 10.83 -3.36
C PHE A 6 -3.69 11.60 -2.34
N SER A 7 -4.34 12.46 -1.55
CA SER A 7 -3.72 13.06 -0.37
C SER A 7 -4.15 12.31 0.89
N PRO A 8 -3.22 11.79 1.72
CA PRO A 8 -3.57 11.08 2.93
C PRO A 8 -4.29 11.97 3.94
N ALA A 9 -5.42 11.48 4.46
CA ALA A 9 -6.12 12.11 5.57
C ALA A 9 -5.36 11.91 6.89
N LYS A 10 -5.61 12.79 7.85
CA LYS A 10 -5.09 12.64 9.22
C LYS A 10 -5.67 11.36 9.86
N THR A 11 -4.82 10.56 10.51
CA THR A 11 -5.28 9.38 11.25
C THR A 11 -6.05 9.78 12.52
N ALA A 12 -7.16 9.11 12.81
CA ALA A 12 -8.01 9.45 13.95
C ALA A 12 -7.33 9.24 15.32
N MET A 13 -6.41 8.28 15.40
CA MET A 13 -5.73 7.89 16.65
C MET A 13 -4.56 8.81 17.04
N GLN A 14 -4.12 9.72 16.16
CA GLN A 14 -2.98 10.59 16.44
C GLN A 14 -3.31 12.06 16.18
N SER A 15 -2.66 12.95 16.93
CA SER A 15 -2.83 14.40 16.77
C SER A 15 -2.03 14.98 15.60
N GLY A 16 -0.93 14.34 15.20
CA GLY A 16 0.03 14.81 14.20
C GLY A 16 -0.52 14.97 12.78
N LYS A 17 0.03 15.95 12.04
CA LYS A 17 -0.38 16.30 10.66
C LYS A 17 0.73 16.16 9.62
N ALA A 18 1.92 15.72 10.02
CA ALA A 18 3.12 15.73 9.16
C ALA A 18 3.00 14.89 7.88
N LYS A 19 2.09 13.90 7.85
CA LYS A 19 1.87 13.03 6.68
C LYS A 19 0.67 13.46 5.82
N THR A 20 0.07 14.61 6.12
CA THR A 20 -1.11 15.14 5.39
C THR A 20 -0.69 16.24 4.42
N GLY A 21 -1.44 16.44 3.34
CA GLY A 21 -1.18 17.52 2.37
C GLY A 21 -0.12 17.22 1.31
N HIS A 22 0.54 16.07 1.38
CA HIS A 22 1.36 15.54 0.30
C HIS A 22 0.50 14.68 -0.63
N TRP A 23 0.88 14.62 -1.91
CA TRP A 23 0.27 13.70 -2.88
C TRP A 23 1.03 12.38 -2.85
N VAL A 24 0.28 11.28 -2.83
CA VAL A 24 0.81 9.93 -2.86
C VAL A 24 0.23 9.19 -4.06
N LEU A 25 1.10 8.50 -4.80
CA LEU A 25 0.76 7.56 -5.87
C LEU A 25 0.92 6.13 -5.35
N GLU A 26 -0.14 5.34 -5.46
CA GLU A 26 -0.15 3.92 -5.08
C GLU A 26 -0.76 3.08 -6.20
N PHE A 27 -0.19 1.90 -6.45
CA PHE A 27 -0.72 0.95 -7.43
C PHE A 27 -1.73 0.00 -6.80
N ASP A 28 -2.82 -0.28 -7.52
CA ASP A 28 -3.75 -1.32 -7.09
C ASP A 28 -3.10 -2.70 -7.22
N PRO A 29 -3.33 -3.62 -6.26
CA PRO A 29 -2.74 -4.95 -6.31
C PRO A 29 -3.26 -5.74 -7.50
N GLU A 30 -2.34 -6.22 -8.34
CA GLU A 30 -2.69 -6.97 -9.56
C GLU A 30 -2.98 -8.43 -9.28
N THR A 31 -2.35 -8.99 -8.25
CA THR A 31 -2.52 -10.38 -7.85
C THR A 31 -2.83 -10.49 -6.37
N ARG A 32 -3.66 -11.48 -6.02
CA ARG A 32 -3.95 -11.79 -4.60
C ARG A 32 -2.71 -12.38 -3.94
N LYS A 33 -2.44 -11.93 -2.72
CA LYS A 33 -1.42 -12.53 -1.85
C LYS A 33 -1.78 -13.98 -1.54
N LYS A 34 -0.77 -14.84 -1.47
CA LYS A 34 -0.90 -16.27 -1.16
C LYS A 34 -0.10 -16.60 0.09
N ILE A 35 -0.45 -17.70 0.73
CA ILE A 35 0.31 -18.23 1.88
C ILE A 35 1.24 -19.32 1.36
N ASP A 36 2.51 -19.24 1.74
CA ASP A 36 3.48 -20.29 1.46
C ASP A 36 3.12 -21.57 2.23
N PRO A 37 3.02 -22.74 1.57
CA PRO A 37 2.58 -23.97 2.23
C PRO A 37 3.60 -24.58 3.18
N LEU A 38 4.88 -24.19 3.12
CA LEU A 38 5.94 -24.77 3.94
C LEU A 38 6.14 -23.98 5.25
N MET A 39 6.36 -22.67 5.14
CA MET A 39 6.69 -21.79 6.27
C MET A 39 5.52 -20.89 6.69
N GLY A 40 4.44 -20.81 5.89
CA GLY A 40 3.27 -20.00 6.21
C GLY A 40 3.43 -18.49 5.95
N TYR A 41 4.51 -18.07 5.31
CA TYR A 41 4.72 -16.65 5.01
C TYR A 41 3.79 -16.14 3.90
N THR A 42 3.45 -14.86 3.97
CA THR A 42 2.68 -14.21 2.90
C THR A 42 3.59 -13.94 1.70
N THR A 43 3.26 -14.55 0.57
CA THR A 43 3.96 -14.38 -0.71
C THR A 43 3.09 -13.66 -1.72
N SER A 44 3.72 -12.94 -2.65
CA SER A 44 3.04 -12.27 -3.76
C SER A 44 3.96 -12.26 -4.98
N ALA A 45 3.38 -12.39 -6.17
CA ALA A 45 4.10 -12.21 -7.44
C ALA A 45 4.04 -10.75 -7.93
N ASP A 46 3.20 -9.91 -7.31
CA ASP A 46 3.06 -8.50 -7.66
C ASP A 46 4.18 -7.64 -7.04
N MET A 47 5.11 -7.23 -7.88
CA MET A 47 6.25 -6.38 -7.51
C MET A 47 5.87 -4.92 -7.32
N ARG A 48 4.82 -4.44 -8.01
CA ARG A 48 4.40 -3.03 -7.98
C ARG A 48 3.68 -2.67 -6.69
N SER A 49 3.14 -3.67 -5.98
CA SER A 49 2.57 -3.50 -4.64
C SER A 49 3.53 -2.93 -3.58
N GLN A 50 4.84 -2.91 -3.85
CA GLN A 50 5.86 -2.38 -2.95
C GLN A 50 6.17 -0.90 -3.18
N ILE A 51 5.68 -0.32 -4.29
CA ILE A 51 6.06 1.03 -4.73
C ILE A 51 5.01 2.04 -4.25
N ARG A 52 5.47 3.07 -3.52
CA ARG A 52 4.72 4.28 -3.17
C ARG A 52 5.59 5.50 -3.44
N LEU A 53 5.02 6.47 -4.14
CA LEU A 53 5.67 7.74 -4.50
C LEU A 53 4.92 8.92 -3.87
#